data_AF-A0A3S0USJ9-F1
#
_entry.id   AF-A0A3S0USJ9-F1
#
_cell.length_a   1.000
_cell.length_b   1.000
_cell.length_c   1.000
_cell.angle_alpha   90.00
_cell.angle_beta   90.00
_cell.angle_gamma   90.00
#
_symmetry.space_group_name_H-M   'P 1'
#
loop_
_entity.id
_entity.type
_entity.pdbx_description
1 polymer ?
#
loop_
_entity_poly.entity_id
_entity_poly.type
_entity_poly.pdbx_seq_one_letter_code
_entity_poly.pdbx_strand_id
1 'polypeptide(L)'
;DDLLSHLDKVRRTGPGRWIARCPAHDDKAPSLTIRELEDGRILVHCFTGCSTSAVLAAVGLEFADLYPEPLPNLHGKPERRPFPAADVLRALNREVLIVAAAAGFLLEGRSISDEDRARLVLAFERIQEAVAYSGVNQHGR
;
A
#
# COMPACT_ATOMS: atom_id res chain seq x y z
N ASP A 1 6.83 -25.65 7.78
CA ASP A 1 6.12 -26.37 8.87
C ASP A 1 6.04 -25.66 10.22
N ASP A 2 6.72 -24.53 10.45
CA ASP A 2 6.73 -23.89 11.77
C ASP A 2 5.42 -23.13 12.10
N LEU A 3 5.00 -22.15 11.27
CA LEU A 3 3.85 -21.26 11.55
C LEU A 3 2.53 -21.98 11.88
N LEU A 4 2.17 -23.04 11.14
CA LEU A 4 0.86 -23.70 11.32
C LEU A 4 0.75 -24.40 12.68
N SER A 5 1.87 -24.77 13.30
CA SER A 5 1.90 -25.45 14.60
C SER A 5 1.54 -24.53 15.77
N HIS A 6 1.68 -23.21 15.59
CA HIS A 6 1.39 -22.19 16.61
C HIS A 6 -0.02 -21.63 16.52
N LEU A 7 -0.87 -22.15 15.62
CA LEU A 7 -2.18 -21.58 15.31
C LEU A 7 -3.33 -22.48 15.75
N ASP A 8 -4.42 -21.84 16.17
CA ASP A 8 -5.64 -22.52 16.61
C ASP A 8 -6.65 -22.75 15.47
N LYS A 9 -7.35 -23.89 15.55
CA LYS A 9 -8.40 -24.30 14.59
C LYS A 9 -7.96 -24.26 13.12
N VAL A 10 -6.72 -24.67 12.87
CA VAL A 10 -6.18 -24.76 11.51
C VAL A 10 -7.00 -25.76 10.69
N ARG A 11 -7.49 -25.30 9.55
CA ARG A 11 -8.21 -26.12 8.56
C ARG A 11 -7.63 -25.87 7.17
N ARG A 12 -7.25 -26.95 6.49
CA ARG A 12 -6.84 -26.89 5.09
C ARG A 12 -8.04 -26.64 4.17
N THR A 13 -7.90 -25.69 3.25
CA THR A 13 -8.94 -25.31 2.26
C THR A 13 -8.53 -25.62 0.82
N GLY A 14 -7.26 -25.96 0.59
CA GLY A 14 -6.73 -26.42 -0.69
C GLY A 14 -5.24 -26.81 -0.61
N PRO A 15 -4.61 -27.15 -1.74
CA PRO A 15 -3.16 -27.28 -1.82
C PRO A 15 -2.47 -25.97 -1.39
N GLY A 16 -1.58 -26.04 -0.40
CA GLY A 16 -0.85 -24.88 0.12
C GLY A 16 -1.74 -23.79 0.75
N ARG A 17 -2.96 -24.09 1.18
CA ARG A 17 -3.91 -23.10 1.72
C ARG A 17 -4.60 -23.58 2.98
N TRP A 18 -4.60 -22.71 4.00
CA TRP A 18 -5.23 -22.96 5.30
C TRP A 18 -5.98 -21.72 5.78
N ILE A 19 -6.96 -21.97 6.65
CA ILE A 19 -7.57 -20.95 7.48
C ILE A 19 -7.33 -21.31 8.95
N ALA A 20 -7.19 -20.31 9.80
CA ALA A 20 -7.01 -20.47 11.25
C ALA A 20 -7.66 -19.30 11.99
N ARG A 21 -7.73 -19.41 13.32
CA ARG A 21 -8.01 -18.26 14.16
C ARG A 21 -6.80 -17.32 14.18
N CYS A 22 -7.06 -16.02 14.13
CA CYS A 22 -6.01 -15.03 14.30
C CYS A 22 -5.57 -15.00 15.78
N PRO A 23 -4.28 -15.17 16.09
CA PRO A 23 -3.77 -15.08 17.45
C PRO A 23 -3.64 -13.62 17.95
N ALA A 24 -3.69 -12.62 17.05
CA ALA A 24 -3.53 -11.21 17.40
C ALA A 24 -4.81 -10.53 17.91
N HIS A 25 -5.96 -11.21 17.88
CA HIS A 25 -7.21 -10.75 18.48
C HIS A 25 -8.02 -11.92 19.03
N ASP A 26 -9.01 -11.66 19.89
CA ASP A 26 -9.93 -12.70 20.38
C ASP A 26 -10.85 -13.19 19.24
N ASP A 27 -10.39 -14.21 18.53
CA ASP A 27 -11.02 -14.66 17.30
C ASP A 27 -12.01 -15.81 17.51
N LYS A 28 -13.30 -15.52 17.32
CA LYS A 28 -14.37 -16.51 17.52
C LYS A 28 -14.47 -17.49 16.36
N ALA A 29 -14.20 -17.06 15.13
CA ALA A 29 -14.26 -17.86 13.91
C ALA A 29 -13.00 -17.64 13.06
N PRO A 30 -12.51 -18.62 12.29
CA PRO A 30 -11.28 -18.47 11.52
C PRO A 30 -11.28 -17.22 10.62
N SER A 31 -10.47 -16.22 10.96
CA SER A 31 -10.30 -14.97 10.20
C SER A 31 -8.92 -14.83 9.54
N LEU A 32 -8.01 -15.74 9.84
CA LEU A 32 -6.66 -15.76 9.33
C LEU A 32 -6.56 -16.73 8.15
N THR A 33 -6.06 -16.27 7.01
CA THR A 33 -5.69 -17.12 5.87
C THR A 33 -4.19 -17.23 5.78
N ILE A 34 -3.72 -18.47 5.58
CA ILE A 34 -2.33 -18.82 5.32
C ILE A 34 -2.24 -19.45 3.94
N ARG A 35 -1.30 -18.98 3.13
CA ARG A 35 -1.02 -19.54 1.81
C ARG A 35 0.47 -19.72 1.62
N GLU A 36 0.87 -20.94 1.30
CA GLU A 36 2.21 -21.27 0.85
C GLU A 36 2.28 -21.08 -0.68
N LEU A 37 3.33 -20.42 -1.14
CA LEU A 37 3.63 -20.21 -2.55
C LEU A 37 4.56 -21.31 -3.08
N GLU A 38 4.62 -21.46 -4.40
CA GLU A 38 5.49 -22.43 -5.07
C GLU A 38 6.98 -22.19 -4.78
N ASP A 39 7.35 -20.96 -4.42
CA ASP A 39 8.71 -20.56 -4.04
C ASP A 39 8.98 -20.69 -2.52
N GLY A 40 8.08 -21.35 -1.77
CA GLY A 40 8.22 -21.62 -0.34
C GLY A 40 7.85 -20.44 0.57
N ARG A 41 7.52 -19.27 0.03
CA ARG A 41 7.05 -18.14 0.84
C ARG A 41 5.68 -18.39 1.44
N ILE A 42 5.48 -17.90 2.65
CA ILE A 42 4.21 -17.98 3.36
C ILE A 42 3.55 -16.60 3.38
N LEU A 43 2.35 -16.51 2.81
CA LEU A 43 1.47 -15.34 2.89
C LEU A 43 0.49 -15.50 4.05
N VAL A 44 0.39 -14.46 4.86
CA VAL A 44 -0.49 -14.41 6.03
C VAL A 44 -1.37 -13.17 5.94
N HIS A 45 -2.69 -13.35 6.00
CA HIS A 45 -3.64 -12.25 5.94
C HIS A 45 -4.80 -12.46 6.91
N CYS A 46 -5.06 -11.45 7.74
CA CYS A 46 -6.18 -11.44 8.67
C CYS A 46 -7.29 -10.51 8.13
N PHE A 47 -8.48 -11.06 7.90
CA PHE A 47 -9.61 -10.32 7.33
C PHE A 47 -10.26 -9.31 8.28
N THR A 48 -9.89 -9.29 9.57
CA THR A 48 -10.36 -8.30 10.55
C THR A 48 -9.41 -7.10 10.68
N GLY A 49 -8.26 -7.11 10.00
CA GLY A 49 -7.35 -5.95 9.92
C GLY A 49 -6.10 -6.02 10.79
N CYS A 50 -5.79 -7.16 11.43
CA CYS A 50 -4.51 -7.33 12.11
C CYS A 50 -3.35 -7.28 11.11
N SER A 51 -2.29 -6.55 11.45
CA SER A 51 -1.07 -6.55 10.64
C SER A 51 -0.38 -7.91 10.69
N THR A 52 0.33 -8.29 9.63
CA THR A 52 1.14 -9.52 9.62
C THR A 52 2.13 -9.54 10.78
N SER A 53 2.76 -8.41 11.10
CA SER A 53 3.66 -8.28 12.26
C SER A 53 3.00 -8.65 13.59
N ALA A 54 1.76 -8.21 13.82
CA ALA A 54 1.03 -8.52 15.04
C ALA A 54 0.67 -10.01 15.13
N VAL A 55 0.29 -10.61 14.00
CA VAL A 55 0.02 -12.06 13.93
C VAL A 55 1.27 -12.86 14.28
N LEU A 56 2.42 -12.53 13.68
CA LEU A 56 3.68 -13.23 13.92
C LEU A 56 4.17 -13.06 15.35
N ALA A 57 4.13 -11.83 15.87
CA ALA A 57 4.53 -11.54 17.24
C ALA A 57 3.69 -12.32 18.28
N ALA A 58 2.39 -12.51 18.02
CA ALA A 58 1.51 -13.28 18.90
C ALA A 58 1.86 -14.77 18.99
N VAL A 59 2.61 -15.29 18.00
CA VAL A 59 3.11 -16.68 17.97
C VAL A 59 4.63 -16.78 18.09
N GLY A 60 5.31 -15.68 18.45
CA GLY A 60 6.76 -15.66 18.65
C GLY A 60 7.60 -15.82 17.39
N LEU A 61 7.05 -15.48 16.22
CA LEU A 61 7.75 -15.52 14.93
C LEU A 61 8.08 -14.11 14.43
N GLU A 62 9.02 -14.04 13.51
CA GLU A 62 9.41 -12.84 12.80
C GLU A 62 9.10 -12.95 11.30
N PHE A 63 9.20 -11.83 10.57
CA PHE A 63 8.99 -11.85 9.13
C PHE A 63 9.97 -12.79 8.42
N ALA A 64 11.18 -12.97 8.94
CA ALA A 64 12.18 -13.87 8.36
C ALA A 64 11.66 -15.31 8.25
N ASP A 65 10.83 -15.76 9.20
CA ASP A 65 10.28 -17.11 9.24
C ASP A 65 9.22 -17.37 8.15
N LEU A 66 8.75 -16.32 7.46
CA LEU A 66 7.82 -16.44 6.33
C LEU A 66 8.53 -16.70 4.99
N TYR A 67 9.86 -16.67 4.96
CA TYR A 67 10.64 -16.83 3.73
C TYR A 67 11.65 -17.98 3.91
N PRO A 68 11.82 -18.86 2.91
CA PRO A 68 13.03 -19.66 2.83
C PRO A 68 14.24 -18.72 2.64
N GLU A 69 15.44 -19.15 3.07
CA GLU A 69 16.74 -18.44 3.05
C GLU A 69 16.91 -17.35 1.96
N PRO A 70 17.69 -16.28 2.23
CA PRO A 70 17.62 -14.99 1.53
C PRO A 70 17.49 -15.16 0.02
N LEU A 71 16.25 -14.98 -0.44
CA LEU A 71 15.88 -15.15 -1.84
C LEU A 71 16.74 -14.22 -2.69
N PRO A 72 17.63 -14.76 -3.56
CA PRO A 72 18.25 -13.94 -4.56
C PRO A 72 17.10 -13.52 -5.48
N ASN A 73 16.80 -12.22 -5.48
CA ASN A 73 15.79 -11.54 -6.31
C ASN A 73 14.38 -11.48 -5.71
N LEU A 74 14.17 -10.58 -4.74
CA LEU A 74 12.87 -9.97 -4.44
C LEU A 74 12.40 -9.07 -5.61
N HIS A 75 12.23 -9.64 -6.80
CA HIS A 75 11.50 -8.99 -7.88
C HIS A 75 10.04 -9.42 -7.81
N GLY A 76 9.33 -8.89 -6.80
CA GLY A 76 7.87 -8.82 -6.91
C GLY A 76 7.52 -8.12 -8.23
N LYS A 77 6.42 -8.52 -8.89
CA LYS A 77 5.94 -7.79 -10.07
C LYS A 77 5.80 -6.32 -9.67
N PRO A 78 6.49 -5.38 -10.33
CA PRO A 78 6.36 -3.98 -10.02
C PRO A 78 4.88 -3.61 -10.00
N GLU A 79 4.45 -2.89 -8.98
CA GLU A 79 3.13 -2.31 -8.97
C GLU A 79 2.95 -1.52 -10.27
N ARG A 80 1.86 -1.79 -11.00
CA ARG A 80 1.62 -1.15 -12.28
C ARG A 80 1.28 0.31 -12.03
N ARG A 81 2.27 1.18 -12.20
CA ARG A 81 2.06 2.62 -12.27
C ARG A 81 1.64 2.97 -13.70
N PRO A 82 0.48 3.62 -13.91
CA PRO A 82 0.04 4.02 -15.24
C PRO A 82 1.09 4.86 -15.99
N PHE A 83 1.84 5.68 -15.25
CA PHE A 83 2.91 6.51 -15.79
C PHE A 83 4.16 6.48 -14.90
N PRO A 84 5.37 6.64 -15.48
CA PRO A 84 6.58 6.87 -14.71
C PRO A 84 6.48 8.11 -13.84
N ALA A 85 7.00 8.05 -12.61
CA ALA A 85 6.96 9.18 -11.68
C ALA A 85 7.62 10.45 -12.25
N ALA A 86 8.68 10.30 -13.05
CA ALA A 86 9.34 11.42 -13.72
C ALA A 86 8.39 12.16 -14.69
N ASP A 87 7.51 11.45 -15.39
CA ASP A 87 6.56 12.06 -16.32
C ASP A 87 5.44 12.78 -15.57
N VAL A 88 4.96 12.18 -14.47
CA VAL A 88 4.01 12.85 -13.56
C VAL A 88 4.60 14.14 -13.00
N LEU A 89 5.86 14.11 -12.54
CA LEU A 89 6.56 15.30 -12.04
C LEU A 89 6.76 16.37 -13.13
N ARG A 90 7.10 15.96 -14.36
CA ARG A 90 7.19 16.89 -15.50
C ARG A 90 5.85 17.56 -15.79
N ALA A 91 4.75 16.80 -15.75
CA ALA A 91 3.41 17.34 -15.95
C ALA A 91 3.01 18.34 -14.86
N LEU A 92 3.42 18.07 -13.61
CA LEU A 92 3.14 18.94 -12.45
C LEU A 92 3.91 20.26 -12.48
N ASN A 93 5.06 20.34 -13.15
CA ASN A 93 5.93 21.52 -13.12
C ASN A 93 5.19 22.83 -13.46
N ARG A 94 4.31 22.79 -14.47
CA ARG A 94 3.51 23.97 -14.85
C ARG A 94 2.50 24.37 -13.78
N GLU A 95 1.85 23.39 -13.16
CA GLU A 95 0.81 23.64 -12.17
C GLU A 95 1.41 24.20 -10.88
N VAL A 96 2.59 23.71 -10.48
CA VAL A 96 3.36 24.25 -9.34
C VAL A 96 3.75 25.71 -9.58
N LEU A 97 4.21 26.08 -10.79
CA LEU A 97 4.55 27.47 -11.13
C LEU A 97 3.35 28.42 -10.98
N ILE A 98 2.15 27.96 -11.32
CA ILE A 98 0.92 28.77 -11.22
C ILE A 98 0.51 28.95 -9.77
N VAL A 99 0.57 27.90 -8.96
CA VAL A 99 0.34 27.98 -7.51
C VAL A 99 1.34 28.93 -6.88
N ALA A 100 2.63 28.85 -7.24
CA ALA A 100 3.66 29.74 -6.73
C ALA A 100 3.43 31.21 -7.12
N ALA A 101 3.05 31.48 -8.37
CA ALA A 101 2.73 32.83 -8.83
C ALA A 101 1.52 33.42 -8.08
N ALA A 102 0.45 32.63 -7.92
CA ALA A 102 -0.74 33.04 -7.16
C ALA A 102 -0.40 33.31 -5.69
N ALA A 103 0.43 32.46 -5.06
CA ALA A 103 0.92 32.69 -3.70
C ALA A 103 1.73 34.00 -3.60
N GLY A 104 2.57 34.31 -4.60
CA GLY A 104 3.30 35.57 -4.67
C GLY A 104 2.37 36.79 -4.67
N PHE A 105 1.31 36.78 -5.48
CA PHE A 105 0.32 37.87 -5.48
C PHE A 105 -0.38 38.03 -4.14
N LEU A 106 -0.75 36.93 -3.48
CA LEU A 106 -1.38 36.98 -2.16
C LEU A 106 -0.44 37.55 -1.09
N LEU A 107 0.84 37.17 -1.12
CA LEU A 107 1.85 37.69 -0.19
C LEU A 107 2.12 39.18 -0.39
N GLU A 108 2.01 39.68 -1.63
CA GLU A 108 2.07 41.11 -1.96
C GLU A 108 0.77 41.87 -1.63
N GLY A 109 -0.26 41.19 -1.12
CA GLY A 109 -1.58 41.79 -0.86
C GLY A 109 -2.36 42.16 -2.13
N ARG A 110 -1.97 41.61 -3.28
CA ARG A 110 -2.62 41.87 -4.56
C ARG A 110 -3.86 41.00 -4.72
N SER A 111 -4.88 41.57 -5.33
CA SER A 111 -6.05 40.80 -5.77
C SER A 111 -5.69 39.89 -6.95
N ILE A 112 -6.17 38.65 -6.90
CA ILE A 112 -6.09 37.70 -8.03
C ILE A 112 -7.29 37.96 -8.95
N SER A 113 -7.04 38.09 -10.26
CA SER A 113 -8.08 38.23 -11.27
C SER A 113 -8.97 36.99 -11.38
N ASP A 114 -10.17 37.11 -11.93
CA ASP A 114 -11.04 35.94 -12.12
C ASP A 114 -10.45 34.92 -13.11
N GLU A 115 -9.70 35.38 -14.12
CA GLU A 115 -8.99 34.52 -15.07
C GLU A 115 -7.87 33.73 -14.37
N ASP A 116 -7.04 34.40 -13.56
CA ASP A 116 -5.98 33.75 -12.79
C ASP A 116 -6.54 32.78 -11.75
N ARG A 117 -7.67 33.13 -11.13
CA ARG A 117 -8.38 32.25 -10.19
C ARG A 117 -8.86 30.98 -10.89
N ALA A 118 -9.48 31.11 -12.07
CA ALA A 118 -9.89 29.94 -12.85
C ALA A 118 -8.69 29.07 -13.22
N ARG A 119 -7.54 29.68 -13.57
CA ARG A 119 -6.32 28.94 -13.88
C ARG A 119 -5.73 28.23 -12.66
N LEU A 120 -5.81 28.83 -11.47
CA LEU A 120 -5.38 28.24 -10.21
C LEU A 120 -6.24 27.03 -9.82
N VAL A 121 -7.56 27.12 -10.01
CA VAL A 121 -8.49 25.98 -9.79
C VAL A 121 -8.11 24.80 -10.70
N LEU A 122 -7.89 25.06 -12.00
CA LEU A 122 -7.45 24.02 -12.92
C LEU A 122 -6.08 23.41 -12.53
N ALA A 123 -5.17 24.23 -11.98
CA ALA A 123 -3.88 23.73 -11.49
C ALA A 123 -4.06 22.76 -10.33
N PHE A 124 -4.94 23.10 -9.38
CA PHE A 124 -5.27 22.23 -8.25
C PHE A 124 -5.87 20.89 -8.71
N GLU A 125 -6.84 20.90 -9.64
CA GLU A 125 -7.46 19.69 -10.18
C GLU A 125 -6.42 18.74 -10.80
N ARG A 126 -5.53 19.28 -11.63
CA ARG A 126 -4.46 18.50 -12.27
C ARG A 126 -3.46 17.93 -11.27
N ILE A 127 -3.17 18.66 -10.19
CA ILE A 127 -2.32 18.17 -9.11
C ILE A 127 -2.97 16.96 -8.42
N GLN A 128 -4.27 17.00 -8.17
CA GLN A 128 -5.00 15.88 -7.56
C GLN A 128 -5.02 14.65 -8.49
N GLU A 129 -5.26 14.84 -9.79
CA GLU A 129 -5.23 13.77 -10.78
C GLU A 129 -3.84 13.11 -10.86
N ALA A 130 -2.77 13.90 -10.85
CA ALA A 130 -1.38 13.41 -10.86
C ALA A 130 -1.08 12.48 -9.69
N VAL A 131 -1.62 12.76 -8.50
CA VAL A 131 -1.48 11.88 -7.33
C VAL A 131 -2.11 10.50 -7.59
N ALA A 132 -3.29 10.45 -8.22
CA ALA A 132 -3.93 9.18 -8.59
C ALA A 132 -3.09 8.36 -9.58
N TYR A 133 -2.41 9.03 -10.53
CA TYR A 133 -1.57 8.38 -11.54
C TYR A 133 -0.19 7.93 -11.02
N SER A 134 0.28 8.50 -9.92
CA SER A 134 1.60 8.19 -9.34
C SER A 134 1.66 6.86 -8.57
N GLY A 135 0.50 6.27 -8.25
CA GLY A 135 0.39 5.07 -7.41
C GLY A 135 0.51 5.34 -5.90
N VAL A 136 0.72 6.59 -5.48
CA VAL A 136 0.91 6.95 -4.05
C VAL A 136 -0.33 6.67 -3.18
N ASN A 137 -1.53 6.64 -3.78
CA ASN A 137 -2.79 6.31 -3.09
C ASN A 137 -3.24 4.84 -3.23
N GLN A 138 -2.49 3.99 -3.92
CA GLN A 138 -2.82 2.56 -4.04
C GLN A 138 -2.20 1.80 -2.86
N HIS A 139 -2.74 1.98 -1.66
CA HIS A 139 -2.49 1.01 -0.60
C HIS A 139 -3.23 -0.28 -0.93
N GLY A 140 -2.43 -1.32 -1.19
CA GLY A 140 -2.79 -2.70 -1.51
C GLY A 140 -4.27 -3.07 -1.32
N ARG A 141 -4.96 -3.26 -2.44
CA ARG A 141 -6.14 -4.12 -2.51
C ARG A 141 -5.74 -5.48 -3.06
#